data_AF-A0A7S1B6H2-F1
#
_entry.id   AF-A0A7S1B6H2-F1
#
_cell.length_a   1.000
_cell.length_b   1.000
_cell.length_c   1.000
_cell.angle_alpha   90.00
_cell.angle_beta   90.00
_cell.angle_gamma   90.00
#
_symmetry.space_group_name_H-M   'P 1'
#
loop_
_entity.id
_entity.type
_entity.pdbx_description
1 polymer ?
#
loop_
_entity_poly.entity_id
_entity_poly.type
_entity_poly.pdbx_seq_one_letter_code
_entity_poly.pdbx_strand_id
1 'polypeptide(L)'
;ISNLFNFNFNFNEYYYVMFALDSLALSMAEEEPMFFADVSTEEISDESLDEMTMEEEIEELVKKEMAQTKKISNLRNSNGVDYAPWMGISAEDEAKIRYNVEQRAIARRKRSEEEKSVSGNLYLDSQAQELSGTGLNYKMIGDEVELEFATKSEKNTAGFIVRRRAAKTNDFVTLRSYEDWGPLASQGDDGGIYRYLDSSATPGGWVYRISEVDNSGNESDLCQVSTKCNLLLNHCYSTSEHN
;
A
#
# COMPACT_ATOMS: atom_id res chain seq x y z
N ILE A 1 -60.18 -40.86 -24.02
CA ILE A 1 -58.72 -40.86 -23.77
C ILE A 1 -58.05 -40.86 -25.12
N SER A 2 -57.78 -39.65 -25.62
CA SER A 2 -56.94 -39.29 -26.78
C SER A 2 -57.36 -37.89 -27.20
N ASN A 3 -56.42 -36.94 -27.24
CA ASN A 3 -56.26 -36.01 -28.37
C ASN A 3 -55.05 -35.10 -28.14
N LEU A 4 -54.06 -35.33 -28.99
CA LEU A 4 -53.06 -34.38 -29.45
C LEU A 4 -53.73 -33.10 -29.93
N PHE A 5 -53.17 -31.93 -29.64
CA PHE A 5 -53.12 -30.83 -30.61
C PHE A 5 -51.91 -29.93 -30.32
N ASN A 6 -50.99 -29.94 -31.28
CA ASN A 6 -49.92 -28.96 -31.44
C ASN A 6 -50.52 -27.56 -31.63
N PHE A 7 -49.95 -26.57 -30.95
CA PHE A 7 -50.11 -25.17 -31.34
C PHE A 7 -48.75 -24.62 -31.77
N ASN A 8 -48.62 -24.49 -33.09
CA ASN A 8 -47.64 -23.63 -33.74
C ASN A 8 -48.01 -22.18 -33.40
N PHE A 9 -47.08 -21.38 -32.87
CA PHE A 9 -47.21 -19.92 -32.88
C PHE A 9 -46.06 -19.28 -33.63
N ASN A 10 -46.46 -18.48 -34.60
CA ASN A 10 -45.68 -17.86 -35.65
C ASN A 10 -44.85 -16.68 -35.10
N PHE A 11 -43.62 -16.57 -35.61
CA PHE A 11 -42.78 -15.38 -35.56
C PHE A 11 -43.50 -14.18 -36.17
N ASN A 12 -43.73 -13.09 -35.41
CA ASN A 12 -43.63 -11.68 -35.86
C ASN A 12 -44.36 -10.68 -34.93
N GLU A 13 -43.96 -10.57 -33.65
CA GLU A 13 -44.35 -9.41 -32.82
C GLU A 13 -43.21 -9.01 -31.85
N TYR A 14 -42.03 -8.67 -32.39
CA TYR A 14 -40.96 -8.05 -31.58
C TYR A 14 -40.26 -6.89 -32.31
N TYR A 15 -41.00 -6.12 -33.11
CA TYR A 15 -40.46 -4.97 -33.84
C TYR A 15 -41.05 -3.62 -33.45
N TYR A 16 -41.78 -3.53 -32.34
CA TYR A 16 -42.43 -2.27 -31.93
C TYR A 16 -42.15 -1.80 -30.50
N VAL A 17 -41.11 -2.33 -29.84
CA VAL A 17 -40.65 -1.86 -28.51
C VAL A 17 -39.21 -1.33 -28.53
N MET A 18 -38.43 -1.60 -29.59
CA MET A 18 -37.04 -1.13 -29.71
C MET A 18 -36.86 0.26 -30.35
N PHE A 19 -37.94 1.02 -30.58
CA PHE A 19 -37.86 2.42 -31.04
C PHE A 19 -38.50 3.42 -30.05
N ALA A 20 -38.73 2.99 -28.81
CA ALA A 20 -39.20 3.87 -27.72
C ALA A 20 -38.23 3.93 -26.53
N LEU A 21 -36.99 3.46 -26.71
CA LEU A 21 -35.95 3.46 -25.66
C LEU A 21 -34.68 4.26 -26.02
N ASP A 22 -34.66 4.95 -27.16
CA ASP A 22 -33.54 5.83 -27.54
C ASP A 22 -33.85 7.34 -27.41
N SER A 23 -35.01 7.69 -26.83
CA SER A 23 -35.41 9.11 -26.67
C SER A 23 -35.81 9.49 -25.23
N LEU A 24 -35.42 8.69 -24.23
CA LEU A 24 -35.71 8.94 -22.81
C LEU A 24 -34.46 8.74 -21.92
N ALA A 25 -33.27 9.04 -22.42
CA ALA A 25 -32.02 8.97 -21.67
C ALA A 25 -31.17 10.25 -21.84
N LEU A 26 -31.82 11.41 -21.98
CA LEU A 26 -31.15 12.69 -22.19
C LEU A 26 -31.84 13.84 -21.45
N SER A 27 -32.09 13.66 -20.15
CA SER A 27 -32.46 14.78 -19.26
C SER A 27 -32.10 14.52 -17.79
N MET A 28 -31.01 13.80 -17.53
CA MET A 28 -30.36 13.84 -16.22
C MET A 28 -29.19 14.81 -16.33
N ALA A 29 -29.54 16.10 -16.31
CA ALA A 29 -28.59 17.16 -16.09
C ALA A 29 -27.97 16.93 -14.71
N GLU A 30 -26.74 16.39 -14.74
CA GLU A 30 -25.59 16.79 -13.93
C GLU A 30 -25.94 17.78 -12.81
N GLU A 31 -26.41 17.26 -11.68
CA GLU A 31 -26.16 17.91 -10.40
C GLU A 31 -24.70 17.64 -10.07
N GLU A 32 -23.82 18.49 -10.60
CA GLU A 32 -22.45 18.57 -10.12
C GLU A 32 -22.50 18.79 -8.60
N PRO A 33 -21.75 18.01 -7.79
CA PRO A 33 -21.61 18.34 -6.39
C PRO A 33 -21.00 19.74 -6.36
N MET A 34 -21.76 20.71 -5.86
CA MET A 34 -21.30 22.06 -5.55
C MET A 34 -20.10 21.94 -4.63
N PHE A 35 -18.92 21.85 -5.26
CA PHE A 35 -17.62 21.94 -4.64
C PHE A 35 -17.53 23.37 -4.13
N PHE A 36 -17.77 23.52 -2.82
CA PHE A 36 -17.76 24.81 -2.16
C PHE A 36 -16.49 25.57 -2.56
N ALA A 37 -16.72 26.69 -3.22
CA ALA A 37 -15.69 27.57 -3.72
C ALA A 37 -14.70 27.95 -2.61
N ASP A 38 -13.44 27.63 -2.87
CA ASP A 38 -12.24 28.39 -2.51
C ASP A 38 -12.27 29.09 -1.14
N VAL A 39 -12.00 28.32 -0.09
CA VAL A 39 -11.51 28.87 1.17
C VAL A 39 -10.06 28.45 1.27
N SER A 40 -9.17 29.43 1.09
CA SER A 40 -7.77 29.36 1.49
C SER A 40 -7.67 29.10 3.01
N THR A 41 -7.91 27.86 3.41
CA THR A 41 -7.23 27.29 4.56
C THR A 41 -5.79 27.12 4.13
N GLU A 42 -4.86 27.76 4.84
CA GLU A 42 -3.47 27.31 4.80
C GLU A 42 -3.50 25.80 5.10
N GLU A 43 -3.30 25.02 4.04
CA GLU A 43 -3.07 23.60 4.13
C GLU A 43 -1.69 23.50 4.77
N ILE A 44 -1.70 23.31 6.09
CA ILE A 44 -0.53 22.82 6.79
C ILE A 44 -0.19 21.50 6.09
N SER A 45 0.91 21.49 5.33
CA SER A 45 1.32 20.31 4.60
C SER A 45 1.66 19.21 5.61
N ASP A 46 1.39 17.96 5.25
CA ASP A 46 1.71 16.81 6.11
C ASP A 46 3.21 16.82 6.50
N GLU A 47 4.06 17.38 5.63
CA GLU A 47 5.50 17.57 5.85
C GLU A 47 5.84 18.56 6.98
N SER A 48 5.03 19.62 7.19
CA SER A 48 5.29 20.57 8.29
C SER A 48 4.78 20.06 9.64
N LEU A 49 3.82 19.14 9.65
CA LEU A 49 3.33 18.48 10.86
C LEU A 49 4.35 17.47 11.40
N ASP A 50 5.07 16.78 10.49
CA ASP A 50 6.10 15.80 10.84
C ASP A 50 7.34 16.42 11.53
N GLU A 51 7.60 17.71 11.30
CA GLU A 51 8.71 18.45 11.93
C GLU A 51 8.36 19.02 13.32
N MET A 52 7.08 19.10 13.67
CA MET A 52 6.59 19.67 14.92
C MET A 52 6.59 18.67 16.08
N THR A 53 6.60 19.19 17.31
CA THR A 53 6.44 18.35 18.49
C THR A 53 4.98 17.87 18.61
N MET A 54 4.77 16.69 19.17
CA MET A 54 3.45 16.03 19.23
C MET A 54 2.37 16.93 19.88
N GLU A 55 2.73 17.68 20.92
CA GLU A 55 1.80 18.58 21.61
C GLU A 55 1.44 19.80 20.75
N GLU A 56 2.41 20.32 19.99
CA GLU A 56 2.24 21.49 19.12
C GLU A 56 1.37 21.15 17.89
N GLU A 57 1.60 19.99 17.26
CA GLU A 57 0.75 19.45 16.19
C GLU A 57 -0.70 19.30 16.65
N ILE A 58 -0.93 18.69 17.83
CA ILE A 58 -2.28 18.47 18.37
C ILE A 58 -2.98 19.81 18.59
N GLU A 59 -2.29 20.80 19.14
CA GLU A 59 -2.88 22.12 19.37
C GLU A 59 -3.26 22.85 18.09
N GLU A 60 -2.43 22.77 17.04
CA GLU A 60 -2.74 23.39 15.75
C GLU A 60 -3.93 22.74 15.06
N LEU A 61 -3.98 21.40 15.05
CA LEU A 61 -5.11 20.64 14.51
C LEU A 61 -6.40 20.94 15.28
N VAL A 62 -6.33 21.04 16.61
CA VAL A 62 -7.48 21.42 17.45
C VAL A 62 -7.91 22.85 17.17
N LYS A 63 -6.99 23.81 17.06
CA LYS A 63 -7.30 25.21 16.71
C LYS A 63 -7.99 25.30 15.35
N LYS A 64 -7.55 24.51 14.36
CA LYS A 64 -8.14 24.46 13.02
C LYS A 64 -9.57 23.90 13.04
N GLU A 65 -9.77 22.77 13.71
CA GLU A 65 -11.10 22.14 13.89
C GLU A 65 -12.05 23.08 14.65
N MET A 66 -11.57 23.76 15.70
CA MET A 66 -12.33 24.77 16.43
C MET A 66 -12.66 26.01 15.58
N ALA A 67 -11.75 26.43 14.71
CA ALA A 67 -11.99 27.54 13.79
C ALA A 67 -13.01 27.17 12.71
N GLN A 68 -12.96 25.95 12.17
CA GLN A 68 -13.91 25.47 11.18
C GLN A 68 -15.32 25.32 11.77
N THR A 69 -15.43 24.69 12.93
CA THR A 69 -16.72 24.53 13.63
C THR A 69 -17.34 25.89 14.00
N LYS A 70 -16.53 26.87 14.42
CA LYS A 70 -17.00 28.26 14.66
C LYS A 70 -17.42 28.99 13.39
N LYS A 71 -16.74 28.77 12.26
CA LYS A 71 -17.11 29.36 10.97
C LYS A 71 -18.45 28.81 10.46
N ILE A 72 -18.66 27.51 10.59
CA ILE A 72 -19.90 26.84 10.17
C ILE A 72 -21.09 27.27 11.04
N SER A 73 -20.89 27.40 12.36
CA SER A 73 -21.96 27.83 13.27
C SER A 73 -22.34 29.31 13.11
N ASN A 74 -21.44 30.16 12.61
CA ASN A 74 -21.66 31.59 12.40
C ASN A 74 -22.20 31.95 10.99
N LEU A 75 -22.69 30.97 10.23
CA LEU A 75 -23.36 31.24 8.96
C LEU A 75 -24.72 31.89 9.20
N ARG A 76 -24.98 33.06 8.60
CA ARG A 76 -26.22 33.84 8.75
C ARG A 76 -26.97 34.02 7.44
N ASN A 77 -28.30 33.96 7.50
CA ASN A 77 -29.16 34.24 6.36
C ASN A 77 -29.27 35.76 6.07
N SER A 78 -29.89 36.11 4.95
CA SER A 78 -30.11 37.52 4.56
C SER A 78 -30.92 38.34 5.57
N ASN A 79 -31.65 37.68 6.47
CA ASN A 79 -32.41 38.31 7.55
C ASN A 79 -31.63 38.39 8.88
N GLY A 80 -30.33 38.02 8.88
CA GLY A 80 -29.45 38.09 10.04
C GLY A 80 -29.65 36.99 11.08
N VAL A 81 -30.42 35.94 10.76
CA VAL A 81 -30.63 34.78 11.63
C VAL A 81 -29.59 33.71 11.32
N ASP A 82 -28.98 33.15 12.36
CA ASP A 82 -28.00 32.07 12.23
C ASP A 82 -28.68 30.82 11.62
N TYR A 83 -28.02 30.18 10.65
CA TYR A 83 -28.53 28.99 9.97
C TYR A 83 -28.56 27.75 10.87
N ALA A 84 -27.66 27.66 11.85
CA ALA A 84 -27.58 26.52 12.77
C ALA A 84 -27.37 26.96 14.24
N PRO A 85 -28.39 27.56 14.89
CA PRO A 85 -28.29 27.99 16.30
C PRO A 85 -28.08 26.82 17.28
N TRP A 86 -28.45 25.61 16.86
CA TRP A 86 -28.32 24.36 17.61
C TRP A 86 -26.91 23.74 17.52
N MET A 87 -26.02 24.30 16.71
CA MET A 87 -24.62 23.88 16.55
C MET A 87 -23.65 24.69 17.42
N GLY A 88 -24.14 25.35 18.48
CA GLY A 88 -23.30 26.04 19.44
C GLY A 88 -22.37 25.06 20.13
N ILE A 89 -21.05 25.27 19.99
CA ILE A 89 -20.04 24.40 20.59
C ILE A 89 -20.13 24.54 22.12
N SER A 90 -20.44 23.44 22.81
CA SER A 90 -20.37 23.38 24.27
C SER A 90 -18.95 23.04 24.72
N ALA A 91 -18.61 23.33 25.98
CA ALA A 91 -17.32 22.97 26.56
C ALA A 91 -17.06 21.44 26.52
N GLU A 92 -18.12 20.63 26.51
CA GLU A 92 -18.03 19.17 26.37
C GLU A 92 -17.65 18.75 24.94
N ASP A 93 -18.08 19.50 23.93
CA ASP A 93 -17.75 19.21 22.54
C ASP A 93 -16.31 19.62 22.21
N GLU A 94 -15.79 20.69 22.83
CA GLU A 94 -14.36 21.05 22.72
C GLU A 94 -13.44 19.98 23.31
N ALA A 95 -13.86 19.32 24.41
CA ALA A 95 -13.11 18.22 25.00
C ALA A 95 -13.13 16.97 24.10
N LYS A 96 -14.27 16.66 23.47
CA LYS A 96 -14.38 15.55 22.51
C LYS A 96 -13.56 15.80 21.25
N ILE A 97 -13.53 17.03 20.74
CA ILE A 97 -12.71 17.39 19.57
C ILE A 97 -11.22 17.18 19.90
N ARG A 98 -10.76 17.69 21.05
CA ARG A 98 -9.39 17.46 21.53
C ARG A 98 -9.03 15.98 21.61
N TYR A 99 -9.87 15.19 22.26
CA TYR A 99 -9.67 13.74 22.38
C TYR A 99 -9.59 13.05 21.01
N ASN A 100 -10.51 13.37 20.09
CA ASN A 100 -10.51 12.76 18.76
C ASN A 100 -9.29 13.15 17.91
N VAL A 101 -8.82 14.40 18.01
CA VAL A 101 -7.62 14.87 17.31
C VAL A 101 -6.37 14.22 17.88
N GLU A 102 -6.26 14.13 19.20
CA GLU A 102 -5.16 13.43 19.89
C GLU A 102 -5.08 11.96 19.45
N GLN A 103 -6.22 11.25 19.46
CA GLN A 103 -6.26 9.85 18.99
C GLN A 103 -5.87 9.71 17.51
N ARG A 104 -6.26 10.67 16.65
CA ARG A 104 -5.88 10.68 15.23
C ARG A 104 -4.38 10.93 15.05
N ALA A 105 -3.80 11.88 15.80
CA ALA A 105 -2.37 12.18 15.75
C ALA A 105 -1.53 10.98 16.22
N ILE A 106 -1.93 10.36 17.34
CA ILE A 106 -1.28 9.14 17.84
C ILE A 106 -1.34 8.00 16.81
N ALA A 107 -2.50 7.79 16.17
CA ALA A 107 -2.66 6.74 15.16
C ALA A 107 -1.81 7.01 13.89
N ARG A 108 -1.68 8.27 13.45
CA ARG A 108 -0.83 8.66 12.33
C ARG A 108 0.64 8.38 12.62
N ARG A 109 1.11 8.79 13.80
CA ARG A 109 2.50 8.58 14.21
C ARG A 109 2.83 7.11 14.36
N LYS A 110 1.94 6.33 14.97
CA LYS A 110 2.07 4.88 15.07
C LYS A 110 2.21 4.23 13.69
N ARG A 111 1.44 4.68 12.69
CA ARG A 111 1.58 4.20 11.31
C ARG A 111 2.92 4.60 10.68
N SER A 112 3.37 5.84 10.86
CA SER A 112 4.68 6.31 10.37
C SER A 112 5.85 5.54 11.01
N GLU A 113 5.75 5.22 12.30
CA GLU A 113 6.73 4.42 13.03
C GLU A 113 6.72 2.93 12.58
N GLU A 114 5.55 2.38 12.31
CA GLU A 114 5.38 1.03 11.72
C GLU A 114 5.92 0.96 10.28
N GLU A 115 5.73 2.01 9.48
CA GLU A 115 6.28 2.11 8.11
C GLU A 115 7.81 2.24 8.09
N LYS A 116 8.38 2.97 9.08
CA LYS A 116 9.84 3.09 9.25
C LYS A 116 10.48 1.80 9.77
N SER A 117 9.74 1.01 10.56
CA SER A 117 10.16 -0.33 10.99
C SER A 117 9.71 -1.39 9.98
N VAL A 118 10.36 -1.38 8.81
CA VAL A 118 10.20 -2.40 7.75
C VAL A 118 10.29 -3.84 8.32
N SER A 119 11.03 -4.02 9.41
CA SER A 119 11.14 -5.28 10.17
C SER A 119 9.85 -5.75 10.84
N GLY A 120 8.97 -4.84 11.30
CA GLY A 120 7.72 -5.16 11.98
C GLY A 120 6.60 -5.58 11.02
N ASN A 121 6.53 -4.96 9.84
CA ASN A 121 5.52 -5.28 8.84
C ASN A 121 5.73 -6.67 8.21
N LEU A 122 7.00 -7.09 8.04
CA LEU A 122 7.32 -8.45 7.59
C LEU A 122 6.84 -9.53 8.57
N TYR A 123 6.82 -9.23 9.87
CA TYR A 123 6.36 -10.16 10.90
C TYR A 123 4.83 -10.32 10.92
N LEU A 124 4.09 -9.26 10.57
CA LEU A 124 2.62 -9.24 10.62
C LEU A 124 1.98 -9.80 9.34
N ASP A 125 2.55 -9.56 8.16
CA ASP A 125 2.02 -10.08 6.90
C ASP A 125 3.11 -10.60 5.95
N SER A 126 3.80 -11.66 6.41
CA SER A 126 4.79 -12.37 5.60
C SER A 126 4.23 -12.91 4.29
N GLN A 127 2.91 -13.14 4.17
CA GLN A 127 2.30 -13.67 2.94
C GLN A 127 1.98 -12.58 1.91
N ALA A 128 1.50 -11.40 2.32
CA ALA A 128 1.32 -10.29 1.38
C ALA A 128 2.66 -9.75 0.89
N GLN A 129 3.70 -9.77 1.73
CA GLN A 129 5.04 -9.36 1.31
C GLN A 129 5.76 -10.41 0.46
N GLU A 130 5.35 -11.69 0.48
CA GLU A 130 5.80 -12.69 -0.50
C GLU A 130 5.28 -12.41 -1.92
N LEU A 131 4.13 -11.72 -2.05
CA LEU A 131 3.58 -11.26 -3.33
C LEU A 131 4.07 -9.86 -3.72
N SER A 132 4.34 -9.01 -2.73
CA SER A 132 4.88 -7.67 -2.90
C SER A 132 6.40 -7.72 -2.87
N GLY A 133 7.00 -7.93 -4.05
CA GLY A 133 8.44 -7.87 -4.29
C GLY A 133 9.03 -6.52 -3.90
N THR A 134 9.28 -6.35 -2.60
CA THR A 134 9.95 -5.20 -1.99
C THR A 134 11.44 -5.25 -2.32
N GLY A 135 11.77 -5.07 -3.60
CA GLY A 135 13.14 -4.90 -4.07
C GLY A 135 13.93 -6.18 -4.37
N LEU A 136 13.41 -7.38 -4.05
CA LEU A 136 14.09 -8.65 -4.37
C LEU A 136 13.54 -9.27 -5.65
N ASN A 137 14.36 -9.24 -6.70
CA ASN A 137 14.13 -9.89 -7.98
C ASN A 137 14.83 -11.26 -8.00
N TYR A 138 14.26 -12.22 -8.74
CA TYR A 138 14.89 -13.52 -8.95
C TYR A 138 14.78 -13.95 -10.40
N LYS A 139 15.77 -14.72 -10.85
CA LYS A 139 15.82 -15.33 -12.17
C LYS A 139 16.34 -16.76 -12.05
N MET A 140 15.69 -17.67 -12.76
CA MET A 140 16.17 -19.03 -12.89
C MET A 140 17.18 -19.11 -14.05
N ILE A 141 18.37 -19.62 -13.77
CA ILE A 141 19.40 -19.91 -14.78
C ILE A 141 19.68 -21.42 -14.74
N GLY A 142 18.97 -22.17 -15.58
CA GLY A 142 19.02 -23.63 -15.54
C GLY A 142 18.49 -24.16 -14.21
N ASP A 143 19.36 -24.79 -13.43
CA ASP A 143 19.04 -25.35 -12.10
C ASP A 143 19.41 -24.39 -10.95
N GLU A 144 19.96 -23.21 -11.25
CA GLU A 144 20.44 -22.25 -10.27
C GLU A 144 19.47 -21.05 -10.13
N VAL A 145 19.43 -20.46 -8.94
CA VAL A 145 18.59 -19.27 -8.65
C VAL A 145 19.51 -18.06 -8.53
N GLU A 146 19.38 -17.11 -9.45
CA GLU A 146 19.97 -15.78 -9.31
C GLU A 146 19.00 -14.88 -8.55
N LEU A 147 19.50 -14.21 -7.52
CA LEU A 147 18.80 -13.21 -6.73
C LEU A 147 19.45 -11.86 -6.99
N GLU A 148 18.64 -10.83 -7.24
CA GLU A 148 19.09 -9.45 -7.39
C GLU A 148 18.27 -8.55 -6.47
N PHE A 149 18.92 -7.69 -5.70
CA PHE A 149 18.25 -6.66 -4.92
C PHE A 149 19.00 -5.35 -4.95
N ALA A 150 18.26 -4.25 -4.81
CA ALA A 150 18.80 -2.91 -4.79
C ALA A 150 18.39 -2.17 -3.51
N THR A 151 19.35 -1.50 -2.90
CA THR A 151 19.14 -0.61 -1.76
C THR A 151 19.28 0.84 -2.21
N LYS A 152 18.56 1.77 -1.58
CA LYS A 152 18.63 3.20 -1.91
C LYS A 152 19.55 3.99 -0.98
N SER A 153 19.75 3.50 0.24
CA SER A 153 20.62 4.12 1.24
C SER A 153 21.03 3.09 2.27
N GLU A 154 22.32 3.05 2.61
CA GLU A 154 22.91 2.08 3.56
C GLU A 154 23.67 2.81 4.66
N LYS A 155 22.96 3.62 5.45
CA LYS A 155 23.59 4.37 6.54
C LYS A 155 23.89 3.43 7.70
N ASN A 156 25.18 3.29 8.02
CA ASN A 156 25.66 2.46 9.13
C ASN A 156 25.44 0.94 8.95
N THR A 157 25.35 0.49 7.70
CA THR A 157 25.18 -0.91 7.33
C THR A 157 26.55 -1.60 7.17
N ALA A 158 26.73 -2.76 7.80
CA ALA A 158 27.91 -3.59 7.60
C ALA A 158 27.79 -4.46 6.34
N GLY A 159 26.60 -5.01 6.10
CA GLY A 159 26.30 -5.80 4.91
C GLY A 159 25.02 -6.63 5.04
N PHE A 160 24.91 -7.65 4.20
CA PHE A 160 23.69 -8.44 4.05
C PHE A 160 23.91 -9.93 4.28
N ILE A 161 22.87 -10.61 4.75
CA ILE A 161 22.82 -12.05 4.93
C ILE A 161 21.70 -12.63 4.06
N VAL A 162 22.03 -13.65 3.28
CA VAL A 162 21.06 -14.36 2.43
C VAL A 162 20.65 -15.65 3.13
N ARG A 163 19.35 -15.78 3.38
CA ARG A 163 18.73 -16.93 4.05
C ARG A 163 17.75 -17.62 3.13
N ARG A 164 17.64 -18.94 3.24
CA ARG A 164 16.72 -19.76 2.46
C ARG A 164 15.99 -20.75 3.34
N ARG A 165 14.70 -20.93 3.09
CA ARG A 165 13.89 -22.03 3.64
C ARG A 165 13.13 -22.74 2.54
N ALA A 166 12.78 -24.00 2.78
CA ALA A 166 11.84 -24.69 1.89
C ALA A 166 10.44 -24.08 2.03
N ALA A 167 9.66 -24.11 0.96
CA ALA A 167 8.26 -23.71 1.04
C ALA A 167 7.54 -24.58 2.08
N LYS A 168 6.71 -23.95 2.92
CA LYS A 168 5.95 -24.58 4.03
C LYS A 168 6.78 -25.00 5.25
N THR A 169 8.07 -24.71 5.32
CA THR A 169 8.86 -24.83 6.56
C THR A 169 9.03 -23.46 7.20
N ASN A 170 9.31 -23.40 8.51
CA ASN A 170 9.52 -22.13 9.22
C ASN A 170 11.01 -21.80 9.38
N ASP A 171 11.89 -22.80 9.33
CA ASP A 171 13.29 -22.64 9.64
C ASP A 171 14.08 -22.12 8.44
N PHE A 172 14.73 -20.98 8.61
CA PHE A 172 15.64 -20.39 7.64
C PHE A 172 17.07 -20.89 7.86
N VAL A 173 17.73 -21.28 6.76
CA VAL A 173 19.14 -21.65 6.72
C VAL A 173 19.92 -20.50 6.10
N THR A 174 20.97 -20.04 6.77
CA THR A 174 21.90 -19.05 6.22
C THR A 174 22.73 -19.69 5.11
N LEU A 175 22.66 -19.14 3.90
CA LEU A 175 23.45 -19.60 2.76
C LEU A 175 24.81 -18.88 2.72
N ARG A 176 24.74 -17.56 2.82
CA ARG A 176 25.90 -16.66 2.79
C ARG A 176 25.67 -15.43 3.65
N SER A 177 26.77 -14.93 4.21
CA SER A 177 26.86 -13.69 4.96
C SER A 177 27.81 -12.73 4.24
N TYR A 178 27.78 -11.46 4.60
CA TYR A 178 28.74 -10.46 4.15
C TYR A 178 30.17 -10.75 4.64
N GLU A 179 30.34 -11.50 5.73
CA GLU A 179 31.64 -11.94 6.24
C GLU A 179 32.26 -13.00 5.34
N ASP A 180 31.45 -13.97 4.89
CA ASP A 180 31.89 -15.07 4.04
C ASP A 180 32.01 -14.67 2.56
N TRP A 181 31.20 -13.70 2.13
CA TRP A 181 31.06 -13.32 0.72
C TRP A 181 31.13 -11.80 0.56
N GLY A 182 32.31 -11.31 0.19
CA GLY A 182 32.60 -9.88 0.05
C GLY A 182 31.61 -9.07 -0.82
N PRO A 183 31.00 -9.62 -1.89
CA PRO A 183 29.98 -8.89 -2.65
C PRO A 183 28.70 -8.54 -1.88
N LEU A 184 28.45 -9.12 -0.70
CA LEU A 184 27.32 -8.76 0.18
C LEU A 184 27.70 -7.72 1.25
N ALA A 185 28.94 -7.24 1.27
CA ALA A 185 29.31 -6.09 2.11
C ALA A 185 28.65 -4.81 1.57
N SER A 186 28.32 -3.88 2.47
CA SER A 186 27.72 -2.60 2.09
C SER A 186 28.56 -1.86 1.03
N GLN A 187 27.88 -1.27 0.05
CA GLN A 187 28.49 -0.47 -1.03
C GLN A 187 28.59 1.02 -0.67
N GLY A 188 28.06 1.44 0.49
CA GLY A 188 28.15 2.79 1.03
C GLY A 188 26.81 3.52 1.07
N ASP A 189 26.83 4.77 1.55
CA ASP A 189 25.62 5.54 1.91
C ASP A 189 24.59 5.70 0.77
N ASP A 190 25.04 5.68 -0.49
CA ASP A 190 24.20 5.83 -1.69
C ASP A 190 23.45 4.53 -2.07
N GLY A 191 23.67 3.44 -1.33
CA GLY A 191 23.13 2.12 -1.64
C GLY A 191 23.82 1.43 -2.80
N GLY A 192 23.36 0.22 -3.10
CA GLY A 192 24.01 -0.67 -4.03
C GLY A 192 23.07 -1.66 -4.70
N ILE A 193 23.58 -2.30 -5.76
CA ILE A 193 22.92 -3.43 -6.41
C ILE A 193 23.72 -4.69 -6.07
N TYR A 194 23.01 -5.68 -5.56
CA TYR A 194 23.58 -6.92 -5.07
C TYR A 194 23.06 -8.08 -5.89
N ARG A 195 23.95 -9.04 -6.17
CA ARG A 195 23.61 -10.27 -6.88
C ARG A 195 24.17 -11.46 -6.15
N TYR A 196 23.34 -12.49 -6.01
CA TYR A 196 23.72 -13.76 -5.42
C TYR A 196 23.19 -14.92 -6.27
N LEU A 197 24.04 -15.90 -6.54
CA LEU A 197 23.69 -17.10 -7.29
C LEU A 197 23.69 -18.31 -6.35
N ASP A 198 22.52 -18.93 -6.18
CA ASP A 198 22.36 -20.16 -5.41
C ASP A 198 22.42 -21.38 -6.33
N SER A 199 23.56 -22.07 -6.31
CA SER A 199 23.78 -23.32 -7.04
C SER A 199 23.34 -24.56 -6.25
N SER A 200 22.88 -24.40 -5.00
CA SER A 200 22.49 -25.51 -4.12
C SER A 200 20.97 -25.75 -4.12
N ALA A 201 20.22 -24.96 -4.87
CA ALA A 201 18.77 -25.06 -4.94
C ALA A 201 18.38 -26.34 -5.69
N THR A 202 17.62 -27.22 -5.03
CA THR A 202 17.02 -28.35 -5.71
C THR A 202 15.65 -27.97 -6.26
N PRO A 203 15.10 -28.72 -7.22
CA PRO A 203 13.75 -28.50 -7.70
C PRO A 203 12.72 -28.56 -6.55
N GLY A 204 11.85 -27.55 -6.48
CA GLY A 204 10.94 -27.34 -5.36
C GLY A 204 10.56 -25.87 -5.15
N GLY A 205 9.72 -25.62 -4.16
CA GLY A 205 9.41 -24.26 -3.71
C GLY A 205 10.40 -23.82 -2.63
N TRP A 206 10.94 -22.62 -2.76
CA TRP A 206 11.89 -22.02 -1.84
C TRP A 206 11.45 -20.61 -1.47
N VAL A 207 11.84 -20.18 -0.27
CA VAL A 207 11.66 -18.80 0.15
C VAL A 207 13.02 -18.25 0.54
N TYR A 208 13.42 -17.18 -0.13
CA TYR A 208 14.64 -16.46 0.14
C TYR A 208 14.31 -15.20 0.92
N ARG A 209 15.16 -14.89 1.91
CA ARG A 209 15.06 -13.69 2.72
C ARG A 209 16.43 -13.04 2.80
N ILE A 210 16.45 -11.72 2.68
CA ILE A 210 17.64 -10.91 2.87
C ILE A 210 17.47 -10.13 4.16
N SER A 211 18.48 -10.22 5.01
CA SER A 211 18.57 -9.44 6.23
C SER A 211 19.77 -8.51 6.15
N GLU A 212 19.55 -7.26 6.50
CA GLU A 212 20.57 -6.25 6.69
C GLU A 212 21.19 -6.39 8.08
N VAL A 213 22.49 -6.16 8.18
CA VAL A 213 23.22 -6.13 9.44
C VAL A 213 23.86 -4.76 9.60
N ASP A 214 23.55 -4.08 10.68
CA ASP A 214 24.17 -2.80 11.05
C ASP A 214 25.60 -3.02 11.56
N ASN A 215 26.41 -1.97 11.58
CA ASN A 215 27.72 -1.98 12.26
C ASN A 215 27.63 -2.28 13.76
N SER A 216 26.44 -2.12 14.36
CA SER A 216 26.15 -2.48 15.75
C SER A 216 25.85 -3.98 15.94
N GLY A 217 25.74 -4.75 14.85
CA GLY A 217 25.36 -6.17 14.87
C GLY A 217 23.86 -6.42 15.01
N ASN A 218 23.03 -5.38 14.84
CA ASN A 218 21.58 -5.55 14.78
C ASN A 218 21.19 -6.11 13.40
N GLU A 219 20.31 -7.11 13.39
CA GLU A 219 19.80 -7.68 12.15
C GLU A 219 18.37 -7.21 11.89
N SER A 220 18.12 -6.75 10.67
CA SER A 220 16.78 -6.35 10.20
C SER A 220 16.45 -7.05 8.90
N ASP A 221 15.27 -7.65 8.80
CA ASP A 221 14.84 -8.29 7.56
C ASP A 221 14.37 -7.23 6.54
N LEU A 222 15.01 -7.21 5.37
CA LEU A 222 14.71 -6.22 4.33
C LEU A 222 13.59 -6.69 3.40
N CYS A 223 13.74 -7.89 2.85
CA CYS A 223 12.88 -8.38 1.79
C CYS A 223 12.86 -9.90 1.72
N GLN A 224 11.79 -10.43 1.15
CA GLN A 224 11.56 -11.86 0.99
C GLN A 224 10.94 -12.15 -0.37
N VAL A 225 11.29 -13.28 -0.98
CA VAL A 225 10.67 -13.76 -2.21
C VAL A 225 10.45 -15.26 -2.18
N SER A 226 9.30 -15.70 -2.69
CA SER A 226 8.99 -17.11 -2.89
C SER A 226 9.29 -17.50 -4.34
N THR A 227 10.21 -18.43 -4.53
CA THR A 227 10.62 -18.92 -5.84
C THR A 227 10.20 -20.37 -6.02
N LYS A 228 9.94 -20.76 -7.28
CA LYS A 228 9.68 -22.14 -7.65
C LYS A 228 10.75 -22.60 -8.63
N CYS A 229 11.63 -23.45 -8.14
CA CYS A 229 12.63 -24.12 -8.96
C CYS A 229 11.96 -25.32 -9.64
N ASN A 230 11.60 -25.19 -10.91
CA ASN A 230 11.01 -26.28 -11.68
C ASN A 230 12.12 -27.13 -12.30
N LEU A 231 11.96 -28.46 -12.26
CA LEU A 231 12.89 -29.42 -12.87
C LEU A 231 12.77 -29.43 -14.42
N LEU A 232 11.95 -28.56 -15.03
CA LEU A 232 11.60 -28.68 -16.44
C LEU A 232 11.46 -27.32 -17.14
N LEU A 233 12.28 -27.21 -18.18
CA LEU A 233 12.13 -26.45 -19.44
C LEU A 233 12.93 -25.15 -19.59
N ASN A 234 14.09 -25.33 -20.23
CA ASN A 234 14.78 -24.40 -21.14
C ASN A 234 13.92 -23.90 -22.32
N HIS A 235 12.63 -23.62 -22.11
CA HIS A 235 11.73 -23.06 -23.11
C HIS A 235 10.82 -22.02 -22.48
N CYS A 236 11.38 -20.83 -22.25
CA CYS A 236 10.69 -19.56 -22.43
C CYS A 236 11.77 -18.51 -22.67
N TYR A 237 12.24 -18.46 -23.92
CA TYR A 237 12.99 -17.34 -24.47
C TYR A 237 12.12 -16.07 -24.35
N SER A 238 12.75 -14.99 -23.90
CA SER A 238 12.65 -13.65 -24.47
C SER A 238 11.27 -13.22 -25.02
N THR A 239 10.59 -12.33 -24.29
CA THR A 239 9.80 -11.29 -24.95
C THR A 239 10.52 -9.96 -24.81
N SER A 240 11.57 -9.77 -25.63
CA SER A 240 11.98 -8.45 -26.09
C SER A 240 11.19 -8.08 -27.35
N GLU A 241 10.53 -6.92 -27.29
CA GLU A 241 10.51 -5.90 -28.34
C GLU A 241 9.71 -6.06 -29.66
N HIS A 242 8.96 -4.98 -29.94
CA HIS A 242 8.48 -4.43 -31.23
C HIS A 242 7.16 -4.97 -31.85
N ASN A 243 6.07 -4.24 -31.61
CA ASN A 243 5.45 -3.31 -32.59
C ASN A 243 4.35 -2.46 -31.94
#